data_AF-L5N4F0-F1
#
_entry.id   AF-L5N4F0-F1
#
_cell.length_a   1.000
_cell.length_b   1.000
_cell.length_c   1.000
_cell.angle_alpha   90.00
_cell.angle_beta   90.00
_cell.angle_gamma   90.00
#
_symmetry.space_group_name_H-M   'P 1'
#
loop_
_entity.id
_entity.type
_entity.pdbx_description
1 polymer ?
#
loop_
_entity_poly.entity_id
_entity_poly.type
_entity_poly.pdbx_seq_one_letter_code
_entity_poly.pdbx_strand_id
1 'polypeptide(L)'
;PGGFRLRYGRARNHGFATAGVHPATMHIVDDFIATGTQIKTERPGKAGGVVPVDSIEGPTVRLANGDVRRIDDPEEAKELQNGVEKILDLGEYLVNFGEFVENNHPLAPASYVFEWWIQEFEATEANVQALRDDPAVDLEEPSVEQALSWATEFDAPLHPVYTYLWHDISVERFDALADAVAAGEIVAAEADGGTTAALEHDNEPERGLEGTLVLDNT
;
A
#
# COMPACT_ATOMS: atom_id res chain seq x y z
N PRO A 1 -7.21 2.72 11.09
CA PRO A 1 -6.88 3.97 10.35
C PRO A 1 -5.53 4.55 10.79
N GLY A 2 -4.57 4.60 9.87
CA GLY A 2 -3.29 5.34 10.00
C GLY A 2 -2.17 4.71 10.84
N GLY A 3 -2.38 3.52 11.40
CA GLY A 3 -1.32 2.72 12.05
C GLY A 3 -0.73 1.68 11.11
N PHE A 4 -0.03 0.70 11.67
CA PHE A 4 0.41 -0.48 10.93
C PHE A 4 -0.77 -1.34 10.46
N ARG A 5 -0.72 -1.81 9.20
CA ARG A 5 -1.66 -2.79 8.65
C ARG A 5 -1.23 -4.21 8.98
N LEU A 6 -2.07 -4.98 9.67
CA LEU A 6 -1.73 -6.35 10.03
C LEU A 6 -1.68 -7.24 8.79
N ARG A 7 -0.55 -7.93 8.58
CA ARG A 7 -0.41 -9.04 7.63
C ARG A 7 0.01 -10.28 8.40
N TYR A 8 -0.72 -11.38 8.22
CA TYR A 8 -0.32 -12.66 8.79
C TYR A 8 0.72 -13.31 7.88
N GLY A 9 1.85 -13.72 8.47
CA GLY A 9 2.88 -14.43 7.73
C GLY A 9 4.17 -14.58 8.53
N ARG A 10 5.16 -15.21 7.91
CA ARG A 10 6.46 -15.46 8.54
C ARG A 10 7.56 -15.36 7.51
N ALA A 11 8.38 -14.32 7.60
CA ALA A 11 9.59 -14.20 6.79
C ALA A 11 10.70 -15.09 7.37
N ARG A 12 11.75 -15.33 6.57
CA ARG A 12 12.86 -16.24 6.94
C ARG A 12 13.64 -15.77 8.18
N ASN A 13 13.64 -14.46 8.44
CA ASN A 13 14.31 -13.83 9.57
C ASN A 13 13.41 -13.68 10.81
N HIS A 14 12.14 -14.09 10.76
CA HIS A 14 11.28 -14.11 11.94
C HIS A 14 11.79 -15.11 12.97
N GLY A 15 12.29 -14.57 14.09
CA GLY A 15 12.55 -15.28 15.33
C GLY A 15 11.32 -15.33 16.24
N PHE A 16 11.53 -15.77 17.47
CA PHE A 16 10.52 -15.75 18.53
C PHE A 16 10.17 -14.31 18.92
N ALA A 17 8.87 -13.97 19.03
CA ALA A 17 8.40 -12.64 19.40
C ALA A 17 9.01 -11.52 18.52
N THR A 18 9.06 -11.76 17.21
CA THR A 18 9.51 -10.78 16.22
C THR A 18 8.36 -10.32 15.33
N ALA A 19 8.50 -9.12 14.78
CA ALA A 19 7.56 -8.59 13.83
C ALA A 19 8.27 -7.94 12.65
N GLY A 20 7.77 -8.19 11.45
CA GLY A 20 8.32 -7.68 10.21
C GLY A 20 7.80 -6.28 9.95
N VAL A 21 8.70 -5.36 9.64
CA VAL A 21 8.39 -3.98 9.23
C VAL A 21 9.17 -3.68 7.96
N HIS A 22 8.54 -2.96 7.03
CA HIS A 22 9.20 -2.54 5.81
C HIS A 22 10.35 -1.56 6.11
N PRO A 23 11.55 -1.72 5.51
CA PRO A 23 12.66 -0.81 5.78
C PRO A 23 12.40 0.65 5.36
N ALA A 24 11.57 0.89 4.34
CA ALA A 24 11.13 2.25 4.02
C ALA A 24 10.41 2.90 5.22
N THR A 25 9.53 2.15 5.91
CA THR A 25 8.88 2.66 7.12
C THR A 25 9.90 3.06 8.18
N MET A 26 10.96 2.27 8.38
CA MET A 26 12.02 2.55 9.36
C MET A 26 12.65 3.93 9.12
N HIS A 27 12.98 4.25 7.86
CA HIS A 27 13.54 5.55 7.48
C HIS A 27 12.53 6.69 7.63
N ILE A 28 11.29 6.48 7.18
CA ILE A 28 10.23 7.50 7.26
C ILE A 28 9.89 7.88 8.71
N VAL A 29 10.10 6.99 9.69
CA VAL A 29 9.91 7.29 11.12
C VAL A 29 11.21 7.71 11.82
N ASP A 30 12.07 8.45 11.12
CA ASP A 30 13.31 9.01 11.65
C ASP A 30 14.30 7.97 12.22
N ASP A 31 14.35 6.79 11.60
CA ASP A 31 15.19 5.66 12.02
C ASP A 31 14.97 5.25 13.49
N PHE A 32 13.86 5.69 14.11
CA PHE A 32 13.54 5.37 15.50
C PHE A 32 13.19 3.88 15.64
N ILE A 33 12.42 3.38 14.67
CA ILE A 33 12.22 1.96 14.47
C ILE A 33 13.36 1.47 13.58
N ALA A 34 14.21 0.61 14.13
CA ALA A 34 15.33 0.02 13.43
C ALA A 34 15.36 -1.50 13.66
N THR A 35 16.24 -2.19 12.94
CA THR A 35 16.44 -3.62 13.15
C THR A 35 16.82 -3.90 14.61
N GLY A 36 16.04 -4.75 15.29
CA GLY A 36 16.22 -5.07 16.70
C GLY A 36 15.55 -4.12 17.68
N THR A 37 14.96 -3.00 17.24
CA THR A 37 14.13 -2.14 18.10
C THR A 37 12.98 -2.97 18.66
N GLN A 38 12.80 -2.94 19.99
CA GLN A 38 11.65 -3.56 20.62
C GLN A 38 10.49 -2.56 20.65
N ILE A 39 9.42 -2.86 19.93
CA ILE A 39 8.19 -2.09 19.99
C ILE A 39 7.20 -2.73 20.95
N LYS A 40 6.45 -1.91 21.69
CA LYS A 40 5.31 -2.39 22.49
C LYS A 40 4.11 -2.52 21.58
N THR A 41 3.47 -3.69 21.61
CA THR A 41 2.33 -4.01 20.76
C THR A 41 1.05 -3.98 21.59
N GLU A 42 -0.04 -3.52 20.99
CA GLU A 42 -1.37 -3.72 21.56
C GLU A 42 -1.83 -5.17 21.37
N ARG A 43 -1.47 -5.78 20.22
CA ARG A 43 -1.78 -7.15 19.80
C ARG A 43 -0.76 -7.66 18.78
N PRO A 44 -0.45 -8.97 18.70
CA PRO A 44 -0.49 -9.94 19.79
C PRO A 44 0.72 -9.74 20.73
N GLY A 45 0.62 -10.23 21.96
CA GLY A 45 1.72 -10.19 22.93
C GLY A 45 1.99 -8.81 23.55
N LYS A 46 3.11 -8.69 24.27
CA LYS A 46 3.51 -7.47 25.00
C LYS A 46 4.51 -6.61 24.23
N ALA A 47 5.31 -7.24 23.37
CA ALA A 47 6.35 -6.59 22.62
C ALA A 47 6.82 -7.50 21.47
N GLY A 48 7.27 -6.89 20.38
CA GLY A 48 7.92 -7.57 19.26
C GLY A 48 9.28 -6.94 18.97
N GLY A 49 10.30 -7.76 18.70
CA GLY A 49 11.55 -7.30 18.11
C GLY A 49 11.38 -7.07 16.61
N VAL A 50 11.69 -5.87 16.13
CA VAL A 50 11.53 -5.52 14.72
C VAL A 50 12.60 -6.20 13.87
N VAL A 51 12.16 -6.82 12.77
CA VAL A 51 13.01 -7.37 11.71
C VAL A 51 12.62 -6.74 10.36
N PRO A 52 13.58 -6.44 9.47
CA PRO A 52 13.28 -5.87 8.16
C PRO A 52 12.65 -6.92 7.25
N VAL A 53 11.56 -6.58 6.56
CA VAL A 53 10.94 -7.40 5.51
C VAL A 53 10.59 -6.49 4.35
N ASP A 54 11.22 -6.70 3.21
CA ASP A 54 11.12 -5.89 1.98
C ASP A 54 10.06 -6.40 0.99
N SER A 55 9.46 -7.55 1.25
CA SER A 55 8.39 -8.14 0.41
C SER A 55 6.97 -7.73 0.85
N ILE A 56 6.84 -6.82 1.81
CA ILE A 56 5.56 -6.32 2.33
C ILE A 56 5.44 -4.83 2.01
N GLU A 57 4.23 -4.29 2.01
CA GLU A 57 4.04 -2.89 1.60
C GLU A 57 4.62 -1.90 2.62
N GLY A 58 5.29 -0.87 2.11
CA GLY A 58 5.83 0.26 2.85
C GLY A 58 4.79 1.33 3.20
N PRO A 59 5.24 2.47 3.75
CA PRO A 59 4.36 3.53 4.22
C PRO A 59 3.76 4.31 3.05
N THR A 60 2.58 4.88 3.29
CA THR A 60 2.00 5.90 2.39
C THR A 60 2.15 7.27 3.04
N VAL A 61 2.75 8.21 2.31
CA VAL A 61 3.08 9.55 2.80
C VAL A 61 2.51 10.62 1.88
N ARG A 62 2.28 11.79 2.46
CA ARG A 62 2.10 13.06 1.77
C ARG A 62 3.37 13.88 1.91
N LEU A 63 3.94 14.31 0.79
CA LEU A 63 5.11 15.17 0.71
C LEU A 63 4.71 16.65 0.82
N ALA A 64 5.68 17.51 1.10
CA ALA A 64 5.47 18.95 1.27
C ALA A 64 4.99 19.68 -0.01
N ASN A 65 5.15 19.07 -1.18
CA ASN A 65 4.57 19.56 -2.44
C ASN A 65 3.12 19.09 -2.66
N GLY A 66 2.54 18.37 -1.69
CA GLY A 66 1.19 17.81 -1.77
C GLY A 66 1.09 16.41 -2.37
N ASP A 67 2.17 15.86 -2.94
CA ASP A 67 2.16 14.53 -3.54
C ASP A 67 1.86 13.44 -2.51
N VAL A 68 0.97 12.52 -2.87
CA VAL A 68 0.66 11.35 -2.06
C VAL A 68 1.20 10.12 -2.77
N ARG A 69 2.06 9.36 -2.10
CA ARG A 69 2.63 8.13 -2.67
C ARG A 69 2.95 7.08 -1.61
N ARG A 70 2.86 5.82 -2.02
CA ARG A 70 3.41 4.68 -1.27
C ARG A 70 4.90 4.55 -1.61
N ILE A 71 5.73 4.26 -0.59
CA ILE A 71 7.17 4.13 -0.75
C ILE A 71 7.58 2.70 -0.39
N ASP A 72 7.84 1.88 -1.41
CA ASP A 72 8.26 0.49 -1.23
C ASP A 72 9.77 0.31 -1.45
N ASP A 73 10.50 1.37 -1.82
CA ASP A 73 11.97 1.34 -1.92
C ASP A 73 12.64 2.03 -0.71
N PRO A 74 13.55 1.35 0.03
CA PRO A 74 14.22 1.94 1.18
C PRO A 74 15.18 3.08 0.83
N GLU A 75 15.76 3.12 -0.37
CA GLU A 75 16.64 4.23 -0.76
C GLU A 75 15.82 5.48 -1.08
N GLU A 76 14.71 5.35 -1.81
CA GLU A 76 13.72 6.40 -2.02
C GLU A 76 13.23 6.97 -0.68
N ALA A 77 12.95 6.11 0.30
CA ALA A 77 12.51 6.54 1.62
C ALA A 77 13.51 7.47 2.33
N LYS A 78 14.81 7.19 2.22
CA LYS A 78 15.86 8.05 2.79
C LYS A 78 15.96 9.38 2.07
N GLU A 79 15.82 9.38 0.76
CA GLU A 79 15.87 10.59 -0.06
C GLU A 79 14.69 11.53 0.25
N LEU A 80 13.49 10.96 0.40
CA LEU A 80 12.25 11.71 0.60
C LEU A 80 11.95 12.03 2.08
N GLN A 81 12.61 11.40 3.05
CA GLN A 81 12.32 11.52 4.48
C GLN A 81 12.12 12.98 4.94
N ASN A 82 13.02 13.88 4.56
CA ASN A 82 12.97 15.29 4.99
C ASN A 82 11.83 16.09 4.33
N GLY A 83 11.26 15.58 3.23
CA GLY A 83 10.17 16.18 2.48
C GLY A 83 8.78 15.67 2.90
N VAL A 84 8.71 14.72 3.84
CA VAL A 84 7.44 14.15 4.31
C VAL A 84 6.70 15.17 5.18
N GLU A 85 5.54 15.63 4.73
CA GLU A 85 4.65 16.50 5.49
C GLU A 85 3.78 15.68 6.46
N LYS A 86 3.28 14.53 5.99
CA LYS A 86 2.37 13.68 6.78
C LYS A 86 2.51 12.21 6.41
N ILE A 87 2.62 11.36 7.42
CA ILE A 87 2.46 9.91 7.26
C ILE A 87 0.97 9.60 7.29
N LEU A 88 0.42 9.07 6.20
CA LEU A 88 -0.99 8.68 6.09
C LEU A 88 -1.20 7.26 6.63
N ASP A 89 -0.20 6.41 6.44
CA ASP A 89 -0.20 5.01 6.84
C ASP A 89 1.24 4.50 6.99
N LEU A 90 1.49 3.61 7.97
CA LEU A 90 2.84 3.12 8.31
C LEU A 90 3.30 1.91 7.50
N GLY A 91 2.46 1.40 6.60
CA GLY A 91 2.69 0.17 5.85
C GLY A 91 2.25 -1.07 6.61
N GLU A 92 2.67 -2.22 6.09
CA GLU A 92 2.34 -3.52 6.64
C GLU A 92 3.20 -3.90 7.84
N TYR A 93 2.61 -4.74 8.68
CA TYR A 93 3.19 -5.28 9.89
C TYR A 93 3.01 -6.79 9.90
N LEU A 94 4.10 -7.49 9.58
CA LEU A 94 4.09 -8.94 9.37
C LEU A 94 4.24 -9.68 10.69
N VAL A 95 3.17 -10.36 11.10
CA VAL A 95 3.11 -11.10 12.36
C VAL A 95 2.86 -12.57 12.09
N ASN A 96 3.66 -13.42 12.73
CA ASN A 96 3.47 -14.86 12.69
C ASN A 96 2.18 -15.23 13.43
N PHE A 97 1.32 -16.03 12.77
CA PHE A 97 0.13 -16.62 13.38
C PHE A 97 0.39 -17.27 14.75
N GLY A 98 1.55 -17.93 14.91
CA GLY A 98 1.97 -18.55 16.17
C GLY A 98 1.99 -17.60 17.37
N GLU A 99 2.26 -16.30 17.15
CA GLU A 99 2.24 -15.29 18.22
C GLU A 99 0.83 -15.12 18.82
N PHE A 100 -0.22 -15.22 18.01
CA PHE A 100 -1.60 -15.15 18.51
C PHE A 100 -1.98 -16.41 19.28
N VAL A 101 -1.58 -17.59 18.77
CA VAL A 101 -1.85 -18.88 19.42
C VAL A 101 -1.16 -18.95 20.77
N GLU A 102 0.13 -18.61 20.84
CA GLU A 102 0.92 -18.69 22.07
C GLU A 102 0.43 -17.71 23.13
N ASN A 103 0.07 -16.49 22.74
CA ASN A 103 -0.46 -15.49 23.66
C ASN A 103 -1.97 -15.66 23.95
N ASN A 104 -2.61 -16.70 23.42
CA ASN A 104 -4.05 -16.97 23.54
C ASN A 104 -4.90 -15.73 23.21
N HIS A 105 -4.53 -15.01 22.15
CA HIS A 105 -5.21 -13.82 21.70
C HIS A 105 -6.09 -14.15 20.48
N PRO A 106 -7.36 -13.69 20.42
CA PRO A 106 -8.17 -13.83 19.21
C PRO A 106 -7.47 -13.23 17.99
N LEU A 107 -7.63 -13.86 16.84
CA LEU A 107 -7.15 -13.29 15.59
C LEU A 107 -7.82 -11.94 15.35
N ALA A 108 -7.03 -10.98 14.91
CA ALA A 108 -7.53 -9.71 14.42
C ALA A 108 -7.79 -9.83 12.92
N PRO A 109 -8.70 -9.02 12.35
CA PRO A 109 -8.85 -8.93 10.91
C PRO A 109 -7.50 -8.61 10.25
N ALA A 110 -7.14 -9.40 9.24
CA ALA A 110 -5.96 -9.15 8.43
C ALA A 110 -6.29 -8.22 7.27
N SER A 111 -5.26 -7.59 6.73
CA SER A 111 -5.35 -6.89 5.45
C SER A 111 -5.63 -7.89 4.33
N TYR A 112 -6.32 -7.43 3.28
CA TYR A 112 -6.52 -8.22 2.08
C TYR A 112 -5.25 -8.15 1.23
N VAL A 113 -4.52 -9.26 1.16
CA VAL A 113 -3.15 -9.34 0.60
C VAL A 113 -3.09 -10.38 -0.51
N PHE A 114 -2.01 -10.38 -1.29
CA PHE A 114 -1.83 -11.30 -2.41
C PHE A 114 -2.05 -12.76 -2.01
N GLU A 115 -1.51 -13.20 -0.86
CA GLU A 115 -1.64 -14.60 -0.44
C GLU A 115 -3.08 -15.01 -0.14
N TRP A 116 -3.95 -14.06 0.22
CA TRP A 116 -5.39 -14.31 0.32
C TRP A 116 -6.01 -14.27 -1.07
N TRP A 117 -5.78 -13.19 -1.83
CA TRP A 117 -6.37 -13.01 -3.16
C TRP A 117 -6.12 -14.20 -4.09
N ILE A 118 -4.89 -14.73 -4.13
CA ILE A 118 -4.55 -15.85 -5.00
C ILE A 118 -5.35 -17.12 -4.66
N GLN A 119 -5.71 -17.35 -3.39
CA GLN A 119 -6.54 -18.48 -3.00
C GLN A 119 -8.00 -18.29 -3.44
N GLU A 120 -8.51 -17.07 -3.38
CA GLU A 120 -9.86 -16.76 -3.90
C GLU A 120 -9.87 -16.84 -5.43
N PHE A 121 -8.79 -16.40 -6.08
CA PHE A 121 -8.64 -16.50 -7.52
C PHE A 121 -8.53 -17.96 -8.00
N GLU A 122 -7.78 -18.80 -7.29
CA GLU A 122 -7.70 -20.25 -7.53
C GLU A 122 -9.03 -20.99 -7.31
N ALA A 123 -9.95 -20.40 -6.54
CA ALA A 123 -11.29 -20.95 -6.33
C ALA A 123 -12.27 -20.61 -7.46
N THR A 124 -11.88 -19.75 -8.41
CA THR A 124 -12.67 -19.43 -9.62
C THR A 124 -12.43 -20.44 -10.76
N GLU A 125 -12.95 -20.14 -11.96
CA GLU A 125 -12.65 -20.93 -13.17
C GLU A 125 -11.30 -20.55 -13.82
N ALA A 126 -10.57 -19.58 -13.27
CA ALA A 126 -9.27 -19.16 -13.79
C ALA A 126 -8.25 -20.31 -13.74
N ASN A 127 -7.53 -20.50 -14.86
CA ASN A 127 -6.40 -21.43 -14.88
C ASN A 127 -5.15 -20.74 -14.32
N VAL A 128 -5.09 -20.60 -13.00
CA VAL A 128 -3.99 -19.93 -12.29
C VAL A 128 -2.64 -20.59 -12.59
N GLN A 129 -2.59 -21.91 -12.78
CA GLN A 129 -1.34 -22.58 -13.15
C GLN A 129 -0.85 -22.13 -14.53
N ALA A 130 -1.72 -21.99 -15.52
CA ALA A 130 -1.35 -21.48 -16.83
C ALA A 130 -0.87 -20.02 -16.76
N LEU A 131 -1.48 -19.19 -15.91
CA LEU A 131 -1.03 -17.81 -15.67
C LEU A 131 0.35 -17.78 -15.00
N ARG A 132 0.61 -18.64 -13.99
CA ARG A 132 1.94 -18.78 -13.36
C ARG A 132 3.02 -19.22 -14.34
N ASP A 133 2.65 -20.02 -15.33
CA ASP A 133 3.58 -20.55 -16.34
C ASP A 133 3.82 -19.55 -17.50
N ASP A 134 3.03 -18.47 -17.59
CA ASP A 134 3.19 -17.42 -18.60
C ASP A 134 4.21 -16.35 -18.13
N PRO A 135 5.37 -16.21 -18.79
CA PRO A 135 6.38 -15.23 -18.40
C PRO A 135 5.96 -13.76 -18.62
N ALA A 136 4.85 -13.51 -19.32
CA ALA A 136 4.29 -12.17 -19.49
C ALA A 136 3.32 -11.76 -18.36
N VAL A 137 3.04 -12.66 -17.42
CA VAL A 137 2.12 -12.43 -16.31
C VAL A 137 2.91 -12.38 -15.00
N ASP A 138 2.79 -11.27 -14.30
CA ASP A 138 3.11 -11.18 -12.88
C ASP A 138 1.79 -11.23 -12.11
N LEU A 139 1.60 -12.28 -11.31
CA LEU A 139 0.40 -12.43 -10.49
C LEU A 139 0.47 -11.59 -9.21
N GLU A 140 1.67 -11.25 -8.73
CA GLU A 140 1.88 -10.44 -7.53
C GLU A 140 1.79 -8.95 -7.87
N GLU A 141 2.26 -8.56 -9.06
CA GLU A 141 2.24 -7.17 -9.56
C GLU A 141 1.66 -7.07 -10.98
N PRO A 142 0.36 -7.39 -11.17
CA PRO A 142 -0.28 -7.30 -12.48
C PRO A 142 -0.47 -5.84 -12.93
N SER A 143 -0.66 -5.63 -14.24
CA SER A 143 -1.15 -4.33 -14.73
C SER A 143 -2.61 -4.09 -14.33
N VAL A 144 -3.05 -2.83 -14.38
CA VAL A 144 -4.44 -2.47 -14.05
C VAL A 144 -5.43 -3.15 -15.00
N GLU A 145 -5.09 -3.27 -16.27
CA GLU A 145 -5.91 -3.97 -17.26
C GLU A 145 -6.02 -5.46 -16.96
N GLN A 146 -4.92 -6.10 -16.55
CA GLN A 146 -4.93 -7.52 -16.15
C GLN A 146 -5.80 -7.73 -14.92
N ALA A 147 -5.61 -6.92 -13.87
CA ALA A 147 -6.37 -7.01 -12.63
C ALA A 147 -7.88 -6.82 -12.88
N LEU A 148 -8.26 -5.84 -13.70
CA LEU A 148 -9.66 -5.60 -14.08
C LEU A 148 -10.22 -6.73 -14.96
N SER A 149 -9.44 -7.24 -15.91
CA SER A 149 -9.83 -8.37 -16.75
C SER A 149 -10.10 -9.60 -15.89
N TRP A 150 -9.21 -9.93 -14.95
CA TRP A 150 -9.39 -11.09 -14.09
C TRP A 150 -10.60 -10.96 -13.17
N ALA A 151 -10.80 -9.79 -12.57
CA ALA A 151 -11.95 -9.53 -11.71
C ALA A 151 -13.29 -9.69 -12.47
N THR A 152 -13.35 -9.20 -13.71
CA THR A 152 -14.58 -9.24 -14.52
C THR A 152 -14.82 -10.57 -15.22
N GLU A 153 -13.78 -11.22 -15.76
CA GLU A 153 -13.88 -12.49 -16.48
C GLU A 153 -14.17 -13.66 -15.53
N PHE A 154 -13.55 -13.66 -14.36
CA PHE A 154 -13.62 -14.79 -13.41
C PHE A 154 -14.49 -14.51 -12.18
N ASP A 155 -15.18 -13.36 -12.12
CA ASP A 155 -15.95 -12.91 -10.94
C ASP A 155 -15.12 -12.96 -9.65
N ALA A 156 -13.82 -12.63 -9.78
CA ALA A 156 -12.87 -12.59 -8.68
C ALA A 156 -12.87 -11.20 -8.02
N PRO A 157 -12.52 -11.10 -6.74
CA PRO A 157 -12.24 -9.80 -6.13
C PRO A 157 -11.10 -9.09 -6.87
N LEU A 158 -11.13 -7.75 -6.85
CA LEU A 158 -10.04 -6.95 -7.43
C LEU A 158 -8.71 -7.27 -6.73
N HIS A 159 -7.62 -7.25 -7.51
CA HIS A 159 -6.29 -7.50 -7.00
C HIS A 159 -5.92 -6.49 -5.88
N PRO A 160 -5.26 -6.92 -4.78
CA PRO A 160 -4.98 -6.07 -3.62
C PRO A 160 -4.12 -4.83 -3.95
N VAL A 161 -3.21 -4.92 -4.94
CA VAL A 161 -2.41 -3.76 -5.42
C VAL A 161 -3.29 -2.59 -5.86
N TYR A 162 -4.49 -2.87 -6.38
CA TYR A 162 -5.46 -1.87 -6.84
C TYR A 162 -6.62 -1.67 -5.85
N THR A 163 -6.50 -2.21 -4.63
CA THR A 163 -7.51 -2.08 -3.58
C THR A 163 -7.05 -1.05 -2.55
N TYR A 164 -7.51 0.19 -2.70
CA TYR A 164 -7.18 1.28 -1.79
C TYR A 164 -7.84 1.14 -0.41
N LEU A 165 -7.43 1.99 0.53
CA LEU A 165 -7.94 2.06 1.92
C LEU A 165 -9.35 2.68 1.99
N TRP A 166 -10.30 2.13 1.22
CA TRP A 166 -11.69 2.62 1.14
C TRP A 166 -12.41 2.65 2.49
N HIS A 167 -11.95 1.86 3.46
CA HIS A 167 -12.48 1.83 4.83
C HIS A 167 -12.12 3.08 5.66
N ASP A 168 -11.17 3.90 5.21
CA ASP A 168 -10.75 5.13 5.89
C ASP A 168 -11.54 6.37 5.43
N ILE A 169 -12.42 6.23 4.44
CA ILE A 169 -13.35 7.29 4.00
C ILE A 169 -14.80 6.90 4.23
N SER A 170 -15.66 7.90 4.46
CA SER A 170 -17.10 7.66 4.53
C SER A 170 -17.71 7.69 3.13
N VAL A 171 -18.90 7.10 2.99
CA VAL A 171 -19.65 7.10 1.72
C VAL A 171 -19.88 8.54 1.24
N GLU A 172 -20.21 9.46 2.14
CA GLU A 172 -20.45 10.87 1.78
C GLU A 172 -19.20 11.56 1.22
N ARG A 173 -18.01 11.20 1.73
CA ARG A 173 -16.74 11.71 1.19
C ARG A 173 -16.42 11.12 -0.17
N PHE A 174 -16.72 9.83 -0.35
CA PHE A 174 -16.57 9.16 -1.62
C PHE A 174 -17.50 9.76 -2.68
N ASP A 175 -18.78 9.98 -2.35
CA ASP A 175 -19.75 10.61 -3.25
C ASP A 175 -19.29 12.01 -3.65
N ALA A 176 -18.80 12.81 -2.70
CA ALA A 176 -18.26 14.14 -2.99
C ALA A 176 -17.05 14.10 -3.93
N LEU A 177 -16.16 13.10 -3.78
CA LEU A 177 -15.04 12.89 -4.71
C LEU A 177 -15.55 12.49 -6.10
N ALA A 178 -16.51 11.57 -6.18
CA ALA A 178 -17.08 11.12 -7.44
C ALA A 178 -17.77 12.27 -8.20
N ASP A 179 -18.53 13.11 -7.51
CA ASP A 179 -19.15 14.31 -8.08
C ASP A 179 -18.09 15.30 -8.59
N ALA A 180 -17.02 15.51 -7.82
CA ALA A 180 -15.93 16.40 -8.23
C ALA A 180 -15.20 15.89 -9.48
N VAL A 181 -14.92 14.58 -9.54
CA VAL A 181 -14.30 13.94 -10.72
C VAL A 181 -15.23 14.01 -11.94
N ALA A 182 -16.54 13.77 -11.76
CA ALA A 182 -17.52 13.83 -12.84
C ALA A 182 -17.75 15.26 -13.38
N ALA A 183 -17.60 16.27 -12.52
CA ALA A 183 -17.67 17.68 -12.90
C ALA A 183 -16.35 18.24 -13.46
N GLY A 184 -15.24 17.53 -13.25
CA GLY A 184 -13.91 17.92 -13.69
C GLY A 184 -13.69 17.76 -15.19
N GLU A 185 -12.63 18.39 -15.71
CA GLU A 185 -12.18 18.25 -17.09
C GLU A 185 -10.90 17.39 -17.13
N ILE A 186 -10.90 16.34 -17.95
CA ILE A 186 -9.70 15.53 -18.19
C ILE A 186 -8.83 16.28 -19.19
N VAL A 187 -7.69 16.78 -18.74
CA VAL A 187 -6.70 17.42 -19.60
C VAL A 187 -5.60 16.41 -19.89
N ALA A 188 -5.50 15.97 -21.15
CA ALA A 188 -4.36 15.16 -21.56
C ALA A 188 -3.09 16.02 -21.53
N ALA A 189 -2.02 15.51 -20.91
CA ALA A 189 -0.71 16.13 -21.04
C ALA A 189 -0.25 15.99 -22.50
N GLU A 190 -0.46 17.03 -23.32
CA GLU A 190 -0.06 16.99 -24.74
C GLU A 190 1.47 16.88 -24.86
N ALA A 191 1.93 15.87 -25.61
CA ALA A 191 3.34 15.60 -25.91
C ALA A 191 3.88 16.40 -27.11
N ASP A 192 3.30 17.56 -27.42
CA ASP A 192 3.70 18.37 -28.57
C ASP A 192 4.74 19.44 -28.20
N GLY A 193 5.99 19.01 -28.11
CA GLY A 193 7.13 19.71 -28.72
C GLY A 193 7.34 21.21 -28.43
N GLY A 194 7.04 21.71 -27.25
CA GLY A 194 7.36 23.09 -26.87
C GLY A 194 7.13 23.36 -25.39
N THR A 195 8.21 23.37 -24.61
CA THR A 195 8.20 23.59 -23.14
C THR A 195 7.29 22.61 -22.40
N THR A 196 7.82 21.42 -22.11
CA THR A 196 7.45 20.69 -20.89
C THR A 196 7.86 21.55 -19.69
N ALA A 197 7.08 22.59 -19.38
CA ALA A 197 6.85 22.84 -17.98
C ALA A 197 6.14 21.57 -17.54
N ALA A 198 6.85 20.71 -16.79
CA ALA A 198 6.15 19.69 -16.01
C ALA A 198 4.96 20.41 -15.39
N LEU A 199 3.73 19.89 -15.57
CA LEU A 199 2.64 20.32 -14.70
C LEU A 199 3.23 20.19 -13.31
N GLU A 200 3.54 21.33 -12.68
CA GLU A 200 4.21 21.29 -11.40
C GLU A 200 3.27 20.46 -10.52
N HIS A 201 3.82 19.45 -9.86
CA HIS A 201 3.14 18.70 -8.81
C HIS A 201 2.93 19.64 -7.61
N ASP A 202 2.28 20.77 -7.86
CA ASP A 202 1.79 21.68 -6.85
C ASP A 202 0.35 21.22 -6.58
N ASN A 203 0.29 20.02 -5.97
CA ASN A 203 -0.94 19.45 -5.44
C ASN A 203 -1.35 20.20 -4.15
N GLU A 204 -0.64 21.28 -3.78
CA GLU A 204 -1.14 22.26 -2.83
C GLU A 204 -2.34 23.00 -3.45
N PRO A 205 -3.51 23.00 -2.80
CA PRO A 205 -4.57 23.88 -3.22
C PRO A 205 -4.11 25.33 -2.99
N GLU A 206 -3.85 26.09 -4.05
CA GLU A 206 -3.59 27.53 -3.95
C GLU A 206 -4.75 28.18 -3.17
N ARG A 207 -4.56 28.41 -1.87
CA ARG A 207 -5.53 29.05 -0.97
C ARG A 207 -6.90 28.37 -0.91
N GLY A 208 -6.98 27.06 -1.10
CA GLY A 208 -8.18 26.27 -0.82
C GLY A 208 -9.35 26.63 -1.72
N LEU A 209 -9.51 25.88 -2.83
CA LEU A 209 -10.76 25.40 -3.44
C LEU A 209 -10.55 24.95 -4.89
N GLU A 210 -9.47 25.36 -5.55
CA GLU A 210 -9.12 24.97 -6.92
C GLU A 210 -7.66 24.46 -6.97
N GLY A 211 -7.42 23.38 -7.70
CA GLY A 211 -6.12 22.75 -7.86
C GLY A 211 -6.19 21.66 -8.94
N THR A 212 -5.08 21.38 -9.61
CA THR A 212 -5.00 20.29 -10.59
C THR A 212 -4.49 19.05 -9.89
N LEU A 213 -5.33 18.01 -9.78
CA LEU A 213 -4.86 16.70 -9.33
C LEU A 213 -4.27 15.97 -10.54
N VAL A 214 -2.96 15.73 -10.50
CA VAL A 214 -2.28 14.90 -11.50
C VAL A 214 -2.35 13.45 -11.04
N LEU A 215 -2.92 12.60 -11.89
CA LEU A 215 -2.91 11.14 -11.72
C LEU A 215 -2.06 10.55 -12.84
N ASP A 216 -0.92 9.98 -12.49
CA ASP A 216 -0.13 9.23 -13.46
C ASP A 216 -0.89 7.97 -13.88
N ASN A 217 -0.86 7.64 -15.17
CA ASN A 217 -1.30 6.33 -15.65
C ASN A 217 -0.26 5.31 -15.20
N THR A 218 -0.51 4.64 -14.08
CA THR A 218 0.28 3.52 -13.56
C THR A 218 -0.47 2.20 -13.69
#